data_AF-A0A7K4L7G5-F1
#
_entry.id   AF-A0A7K4L7G5-F1
#
_cell.length_a   1.000
_cell.length_b   1.000
_cell.length_c   1.000
_cell.angle_alpha   90.00
_cell.angle_beta   90.00
_cell.angle_gamma   90.00
#
_symmetry.space_group_name_H-M   'P 1'
#
loop_
_entity.id
_entity.type
_entity.pdbx_description
1 polymer ?
#
loop_
_entity_poly.entity_id
_entity_poly.type
_entity_poly.pdbx_seq_one_letter_code
_entity_poly.pdbx_strand_id
1 'polypeptide(L)'
;TDTRTLLRCPSGWSYYKLSCFKHFTQLRSWDEAEAQCQASHPGAHLAWVQELREATTMRKVLSYYQRTQPVWIGLRLGHQGQGWRWVNGVEYSGASGIPRRGAGSGTCAALPNVGGFTHWTGTDCAQRHFFLCKVVP
;
A
#
# COMPACT_ATOMS: atom_id res chain seq x y z
N THR A 1 -32.72 -2.92 14.12
CA THR A 1 -31.73 -3.09 15.20
C THR A 1 -30.36 -2.85 14.59
N ASP A 2 -29.95 -1.59 14.57
CA ASP A 2 -28.73 -1.11 13.93
C ASP A 2 -27.55 -1.36 14.88
N THR A 3 -26.84 -2.46 14.67
CA THR A 3 -25.66 -2.80 15.45
C THR A 3 -24.49 -1.99 14.90
N ARG A 4 -24.18 -0.88 15.59
CA ARG A 4 -22.86 -0.23 15.56
C ARG A 4 -21.81 -1.29 15.85
N THR A 5 -21.36 -1.95 14.80
CA THR A 5 -20.27 -2.92 14.84
C THR A 5 -19.03 -2.11 15.18
N LEU A 6 -18.45 -2.37 16.36
CA LEU A 6 -17.19 -1.77 16.76
C LEU A 6 -16.19 -1.95 15.61
N LEU A 7 -15.72 -0.84 15.02
CA LEU A 7 -14.74 -0.71 13.93
C LEU A 7 -13.39 -1.34 14.35
N ARG A 8 -13.36 -2.66 14.53
CA ARG A 8 -12.19 -3.40 14.95
C ARG A 8 -11.56 -4.05 13.74
N CYS A 9 -10.23 -4.04 13.72
CA CYS A 9 -9.52 -4.72 12.66
C CYS A 9 -9.75 -6.23 12.69
N PRO A 10 -9.71 -6.88 11.52
CA PRO A 10 -9.74 -8.33 11.47
C PRO A 10 -8.57 -8.93 12.27
N SER A 11 -8.70 -10.19 12.69
CA SER A 11 -7.65 -10.85 13.47
C SER A 11 -6.31 -10.85 12.71
N GLY A 12 -5.22 -10.47 13.40
CA GLY A 12 -3.89 -10.36 12.82
C GLY A 12 -3.65 -9.11 11.97
N TRP A 13 -4.57 -8.14 11.98
CA TRP A 13 -4.38 -6.82 11.39
C TRP A 13 -4.14 -5.78 12.48
N SER A 14 -3.25 -4.82 12.21
CA SER A 14 -2.98 -3.72 13.13
C SER A 14 -3.90 -2.55 12.84
N TYR A 15 -4.61 -2.09 13.87
CA TYR A 15 -5.43 -0.89 13.81
C TYR A 15 -4.57 0.36 13.89
N TYR A 16 -4.69 1.22 12.89
CA TYR A 16 -4.13 2.56 12.96
C TYR A 16 -5.12 3.60 12.43
N LYS A 17 -5.66 4.40 13.36
CA LYS A 17 -6.64 5.47 13.14
C LYS A 17 -7.98 5.02 12.59
N LEU A 18 -8.15 4.93 11.27
CA LEU A 18 -9.41 4.58 10.60
C LEU A 18 -9.21 3.45 9.60
N SER A 19 -8.03 2.82 9.58
CA SER A 19 -7.73 1.73 8.67
C SER A 19 -6.96 0.64 9.37
N CYS A 20 -7.13 -0.55 8.84
CA CYS A 20 -6.45 -1.74 9.28
C CYS A 20 -5.34 -2.04 8.29
N PHE A 21 -4.14 -2.27 8.80
CA PHE A 21 -2.98 -2.62 7.98
C PHE A 21 -2.45 -3.99 8.34
N LYS A 22 -1.97 -4.73 7.34
CA LYS A 22 -1.29 -6.01 7.53
C LYS A 22 -0.09 -6.10 6.61
N HIS A 23 1.08 -6.23 7.22
CA HIS A 23 2.34 -6.42 6.51
C HIS A 23 2.60 -7.91 6.28
N PHE A 24 2.95 -8.26 5.05
CA PHE A 24 3.29 -9.61 4.65
C PHE A 24 4.74 -9.68 4.20
N THR A 25 5.47 -10.67 4.72
CA THR A 25 6.91 -10.88 4.45
C THR A 25 7.17 -11.90 3.35
N GLN A 26 6.13 -12.39 2.67
CA GLN A 26 6.26 -13.27 1.52
C GLN A 26 6.64 -12.44 0.29
N LEU A 27 7.72 -12.83 -0.40
CA LEU A 27 8.16 -12.18 -1.64
C LEU A 27 7.19 -12.51 -2.78
N ARG A 28 6.49 -11.48 -3.28
CA ARG A 28 5.47 -11.58 -4.33
C ARG A 28 5.64 -10.50 -5.39
N SER A 29 5.26 -10.82 -6.62
CA SER A 29 4.98 -9.80 -7.64
C SER A 29 3.84 -8.88 -7.20
N TRP A 30 3.68 -7.73 -7.85
CA TRP A 30 2.63 -6.79 -7.49
C TRP A 30 1.23 -7.41 -7.62
N ASP A 31 0.97 -8.13 -8.71
CA ASP A 31 -0.32 -8.78 -8.97
C ASP A 31 -0.59 -9.92 -7.97
N GLU A 32 0.41 -10.74 -7.63
CA GLU A 32 0.29 -11.77 -6.58
C GLU A 32 0.01 -11.14 -5.20
N ALA A 33 0.64 -10.01 -4.89
CA ALA A 33 0.47 -9.33 -3.62
C ALA A 33 -0.94 -8.74 -3.47
N GLU A 34 -1.48 -8.12 -4.53
CA GLU A 34 -2.86 -7.63 -4.58
C GLU A 34 -3.86 -8.77 -4.39
N ALA A 35 -3.69 -9.87 -5.14
CA ALA A 35 -4.54 -11.06 -4.98
C ALA A 35 -4.51 -11.62 -3.55
N GLN A 36 -3.33 -11.64 -2.91
CA GLN A 36 -3.19 -12.09 -1.53
C GLN A 36 -3.87 -11.14 -0.53
N CYS A 37 -3.85 -9.83 -0.77
CA CYS A 37 -4.62 -8.87 0.04
C CYS A 37 -6.12 -9.14 -0.07
N GLN A 38 -6.64 -9.26 -1.29
CA GLN A 38 -8.06 -9.53 -1.55
C GLN A 38 -8.54 -10.86 -0.94
N ALA A 39 -7.69 -11.89 -0.98
CA ALA A 39 -7.98 -13.19 -0.37
C ALA A 39 -7.94 -13.16 1.17
N SER A 40 -7.24 -12.18 1.77
CA SER A 40 -7.04 -12.15 3.23
C SER A 40 -8.20 -11.57 4.02
N HIS A 41 -9.00 -10.69 3.41
CA HIS A 41 -10.23 -10.14 3.99
C HIS A 41 -11.09 -9.46 2.91
N PRO A 42 -12.43 -9.52 2.98
CA PRO A 42 -13.30 -8.73 2.11
C PRO A 42 -12.94 -7.24 2.14
N GLY A 43 -12.77 -6.62 0.97
CA GLY A 43 -12.39 -5.22 0.83
C GLY A 43 -10.93 -4.89 1.18
N ALA A 44 -10.09 -5.90 1.47
CA ALA A 44 -8.66 -5.68 1.61
C ALA A 44 -7.98 -5.58 0.24
N HIS A 45 -7.13 -4.58 0.10
CA HIS A 45 -6.32 -4.32 -1.09
C HIS A 45 -4.90 -3.97 -0.68
N LEU A 46 -3.96 -3.90 -1.61
CA LEU A 46 -2.68 -3.25 -1.36
C LEU A 46 -2.90 -1.83 -0.84
N ALA A 47 -2.02 -1.39 0.06
CA ALA A 47 -2.21 -0.16 0.79
C ALA A 47 -2.23 1.05 -0.14
N TRP A 48 -3.29 1.85 0.00
CA TRP A 48 -3.47 3.11 -0.69
C TRP A 48 -3.67 4.25 0.32
N VAL A 49 -3.44 5.49 -0.13
CA VAL A 49 -3.58 6.69 0.70
C VAL A 49 -4.61 7.66 0.11
N GLN A 50 -5.52 8.15 0.94
CA GLN A 50 -6.48 9.22 0.62
C GLN A 50 -6.02 10.58 1.16
N GLU A 51 -5.27 10.60 2.26
CA GLU A 51 -4.82 11.83 2.90
C GLU A 51 -3.41 11.71 3.51
N LEU A 52 -2.75 12.85 3.72
CA LEU A 52 -1.39 12.97 4.26
C LEU A 52 -1.18 12.20 5.59
N ARG A 53 -2.23 12.13 6.40
CA ARG A 53 -2.23 11.44 7.69
C ARG A 53 -2.11 9.93 7.54
N GLU A 54 -2.71 9.34 6.50
CA GLU A 54 -2.57 7.93 6.18
C GLU A 54 -1.16 7.60 5.70
N ALA A 55 -0.56 8.45 4.87
CA ALA A 55 0.83 8.30 4.43
C ALA A 55 1.82 8.27 5.61
N THR A 56 1.61 9.11 6.61
CA THR A 56 2.41 9.10 7.84
C THR A 56 2.21 7.82 8.65
N THR A 57 0.98 7.31 8.68
CA THR A 57 0.65 6.07 9.37
C THR A 57 1.30 4.86 8.70
N MET A 58 1.18 4.75 7.39
CA MET A 58 1.81 3.70 6.59
C MET A 58 3.32 3.65 6.81
N ARG A 59 4.00 4.81 6.78
CA ARG A 59 5.45 4.89 7.08
C ARG A 59 5.80 4.37 8.47
N LYS A 60 5.01 4.70 9.49
CA LYS A 60 5.24 4.21 10.86
C LYS A 60 5.09 2.69 10.97
N VAL A 61 4.05 2.14 10.34
CA VAL A 61 3.83 0.68 10.27
C VAL A 61 5.02 0.00 9.60
N LEU A 62 5.44 0.50 8.43
CA LEU A 62 6.54 -0.10 7.69
C LEU A 62 7.87 0.01 8.44
N SER A 63 8.21 1.16 9.00
CA SER A 63 9.44 1.32 9.78
C SER A 63 9.49 0.45 11.04
N TYR A 64 8.32 0.05 11.57
CA TYR A 64 8.24 -0.89 12.70
C TYR A 64 8.52 -2.33 12.25
N TYR A 65 7.96 -2.76 11.11
CA TYR A 65 8.03 -4.17 10.66
C TYR A 65 9.13 -4.48 9.64
N GLN A 66 9.70 -3.47 8.96
CA GLN A 66 10.57 -3.64 7.80
C GLN A 66 11.76 -2.67 7.81
N ARG A 67 12.95 -3.18 7.48
CA ARG A 67 14.21 -2.41 7.37
C ARG A 67 15.09 -2.78 6.17
N THR A 68 14.84 -3.92 5.54
CA THR A 68 15.74 -4.57 4.56
C THR A 68 15.17 -4.70 3.16
N GLN A 69 13.85 -4.77 3.00
CA GLN A 69 13.18 -4.98 1.72
C GLN A 69 12.28 -3.80 1.32
N PRO A 70 12.20 -3.47 0.02
CA PRO A 70 11.12 -2.64 -0.51
C PRO A 70 9.75 -3.28 -0.24
N VAL A 71 8.72 -2.44 -0.23
CA VAL A 71 7.34 -2.86 0.05
C VAL A 71 6.41 -2.37 -1.04
N TRP A 72 5.66 -3.28 -1.65
CA TRP A 72 4.59 -2.94 -2.58
C TRP A 72 3.47 -2.16 -1.89
N ILE A 73 2.98 -1.16 -2.61
CA ILE A 73 1.77 -0.39 -2.28
C ILE A 73 0.82 -0.43 -3.47
N GLY A 74 -0.44 -0.10 -3.22
CA GLY A 74 -1.53 -0.23 -4.19
C GLY A 74 -1.55 0.89 -5.22
N LEU A 75 -0.39 1.29 -5.75
CA LEU A 75 -0.27 2.32 -6.79
C LEU A 75 0.33 1.72 -8.06
N ARG A 76 -0.32 1.94 -9.20
CA ARG A 76 0.09 1.42 -10.52
C ARG A 76 -0.12 2.47 -11.60
N LEU A 77 0.73 2.49 -12.62
CA LEU A 77 0.54 3.33 -13.80
C LEU A 77 -0.63 2.77 -14.63
N GLY A 78 -1.59 3.62 -14.99
CA GLY A 78 -2.70 3.23 -15.85
C GLY A 78 -2.28 2.94 -17.30
N HIS A 79 -3.17 2.35 -18.07
CA HIS A 79 -2.95 2.08 -19.50
C HIS A 79 -3.14 3.36 -20.35
N GLN A 80 -2.57 3.37 -21.56
CA GLN A 80 -2.85 4.38 -22.60
C GLN A 80 -2.62 5.84 -22.17
N GLY A 81 -1.53 6.13 -21.46
CA GLY A 81 -1.18 7.49 -21.04
C GLY A 81 -1.94 8.00 -19.81
N GLN A 82 -2.71 7.14 -19.16
CA GLN A 82 -3.28 7.46 -17.84
C GLN A 82 -2.17 7.60 -16.79
N GLY A 83 -2.38 8.53 -15.85
CA GLY A 83 -1.51 8.74 -14.71
C GLY A 83 -1.45 7.55 -13.76
N TRP A 84 -0.69 7.70 -12.67
CA TRP A 84 -0.63 6.71 -11.60
C TRP A 84 -1.96 6.69 -10.84
N ARG A 85 -2.48 5.50 -10.54
CA ARG A 85 -3.75 5.32 -9.83
C ARG A 85 -3.60 4.36 -8.67
N TRP A 86 -4.31 4.67 -7.60
CA TRP A 86 -4.46 3.79 -6.45
C TRP A 86 -5.46 2.67 -6.79
N VAL A 87 -5.34 1.52 -6.12
CA VAL A 87 -6.25 0.37 -6.25
C VAL A 87 -7.71 0.68 -5.89
N ASN A 88 -7.96 1.79 -5.16
CA ASN A 88 -9.31 2.30 -4.91
C ASN A 88 -9.87 3.16 -6.07
N GLY A 89 -9.14 3.28 -7.19
CA GLY A 89 -9.54 4.02 -8.38
C GLY A 89 -9.16 5.51 -8.39
N VAL A 90 -8.66 6.05 -7.27
CA VAL A 90 -8.29 7.47 -7.18
C VAL A 90 -6.95 7.73 -7.86
N GLU A 91 -6.86 8.82 -8.63
CA GLU A 91 -5.61 9.24 -9.25
C GLU A 91 -4.60 9.76 -8.22
N TYR A 92 -3.33 9.40 -8.42
CA TYR A 92 -2.24 9.88 -7.59
C TYR A 92 -2.03 11.37 -7.79
N SER A 93 -1.96 12.09 -6.67
CA SER A 93 -1.44 13.45 -6.63
C SER A 93 -0.35 13.56 -5.56
N GLY A 94 0.56 14.54 -5.70
CA GLY A 94 1.57 14.82 -4.68
C GLY A 94 0.98 15.15 -3.30
N ALA A 95 -0.28 15.62 -3.26
CA ALA A 95 -1.03 15.86 -2.02
C ALA A 95 -1.29 14.59 -1.20
N SER A 96 -1.14 13.39 -1.81
CA SER A 96 -1.21 12.09 -1.12
C SER A 96 -0.17 11.94 0.00
N GLY A 97 0.86 12.81 0.05
CA GLY A 97 1.84 12.84 1.13
C GLY A 97 2.99 11.85 0.99
N ILE A 98 3.09 11.17 -0.16
CA ILE A 98 4.20 10.30 -0.53
C ILE A 98 4.69 10.72 -1.92
N PRO A 99 5.80 11.45 -2.02
CA PRO A 99 6.32 11.90 -3.30
C PRO A 99 6.87 10.73 -4.12
N ARG A 100 6.78 10.85 -5.44
CA ARG A 100 7.53 10.00 -6.38
C ARG A 100 8.99 10.43 -6.38
N ARG A 101 9.94 9.49 -6.33
CA ARG A 101 11.36 9.78 -6.57
C ARG A 101 11.85 9.09 -7.84
N GLY A 102 12.46 9.89 -8.72
CA GLY A 102 13.06 9.42 -9.97
C GLY A 102 12.04 8.97 -11.02
N ALA A 103 12.52 8.87 -12.26
CA ALA A 103 11.80 8.20 -13.34
C ALA A 103 11.99 6.68 -13.16
N GLY A 104 11.29 6.10 -12.19
CA GLY A 104 11.24 4.63 -12.08
C GLY A 104 10.76 4.02 -13.40
N SER A 105 11.45 2.99 -13.89
CA SER A 105 11.24 2.41 -15.22
C SER A 105 10.07 1.43 -15.29
N GLY A 106 9.48 1.07 -14.15
CA GLY A 106 8.34 0.16 -14.10
C GLY A 106 7.01 0.82 -13.78
N THR A 107 5.95 0.04 -13.93
CA THR A 107 4.55 0.49 -13.85
C THR A 107 3.88 0.17 -12.51
N CYS A 108 4.58 -0.46 -11.56
CA CYS A 108 4.09 -0.75 -10.22
C CYS A 108 4.90 0.02 -9.17
N ALA A 109 4.26 0.51 -8.10
CA ALA A 109 4.93 1.35 -7.12
C ALA A 109 5.36 0.58 -5.87
N ALA A 110 6.63 0.72 -5.50
CA ALA A 110 7.15 0.25 -4.23
C ALA A 110 7.67 1.42 -3.37
N LEU A 111 7.61 1.24 -2.05
CA LEU A 111 8.33 2.07 -1.09
C LEU A 111 9.68 1.42 -0.80
N PRO A 112 10.81 2.01 -1.21
CA PRO A 112 12.13 1.50 -0.84
C PRO A 112 12.39 1.69 0.66
N ASN A 113 13.12 0.74 1.24
CA ASN A 113 13.62 0.84 2.61
C ASN A 113 14.74 1.88 2.73
N VAL A 114 15.55 2.06 1.68
CA VAL A 114 16.57 3.12 1.61
C VAL A 114 15.89 4.49 1.66
N GLY A 115 16.11 5.24 2.73
CA GLY A 115 15.41 6.49 3.00
C GLY A 115 14.09 6.33 3.76
N GLY A 116 13.82 5.17 4.36
CA GLY A 116 12.77 4.97 5.38
C GLY A 116 11.34 5.02 4.84
N PHE A 117 11.08 4.47 3.65
CA PHE A 117 9.74 4.40 3.04
C PHE A 117 9.08 5.77 2.80
N THR A 118 9.89 6.83 2.65
CA THR A 118 9.41 8.22 2.58
C THR A 118 8.93 8.66 1.20
N HIS A 119 9.27 7.92 0.17
CA HIS A 119 8.94 8.18 -1.22
C HIS A 119 8.62 6.85 -1.89
N TRP A 120 7.91 6.89 -3.02
CA TRP A 120 7.71 5.70 -3.85
C TRP A 120 8.51 5.81 -5.13
N THR A 121 8.84 4.65 -5.70
CA THR A 121 9.52 4.52 -7.00
C THR A 121 8.72 3.60 -7.91
N GLY A 122 8.77 3.87 -9.22
CA GLY A 122 8.24 2.95 -10.22
C GLY A 122 9.19 1.76 -10.40
N THR A 123 8.67 0.55 -10.26
CA THR A 123 9.40 -0.71 -10.26
C THR A 123 8.72 -1.70 -11.20
N ASP A 124 9.51 -2.58 -11.81
CA ASP A 124 8.98 -3.69 -12.62
C ASP A 124 8.05 -4.56 -11.76
N CYS A 125 6.81 -4.73 -12.21
CA CYS A 125 5.75 -5.45 -11.50
C CYS A 125 6.09 -6.91 -11.22
N ALA A 126 7.00 -7.51 -12.00
CA ALA A 126 7.45 -8.90 -11.81
C ALA A 126 8.47 -9.04 -10.67
N GLN A 127 9.06 -7.94 -10.19
CA GLN A 127 9.95 -7.96 -9.03
C GLN A 127 9.22 -8.49 -7.80
N ARG A 128 9.96 -9.15 -6.91
CA ARG A 128 9.38 -9.76 -5.73
C ARG A 128 9.71 -8.93 -4.50
N HIS A 129 8.69 -8.39 -3.85
CA HIS A 129 8.83 -7.56 -2.66
C HIS A 129 7.88 -8.04 -1.56
N PHE A 130 8.11 -7.56 -0.35
CA PHE A 130 7.11 -7.63 0.71
C PHE A 130 5.98 -6.67 0.37
N PHE A 131 4.86 -6.74 1.07
CA PHE A 131 3.71 -5.92 0.73
C PHE A 131 2.88 -5.55 1.95
N LEU A 132 2.16 -4.44 1.82
CA LEU A 132 1.27 -3.94 2.86
C LEU A 132 -0.16 -3.95 2.33
N CYS A 133 -1.05 -4.66 3.01
CA CYS A 133 -2.47 -4.61 2.74
C CYS A 133 -3.15 -3.57 3.64
N LYS A 134 -4.25 -2.98 3.14
CA LYS A 134 -5.14 -2.06 3.83
C LYS A 134 -6.59 -2.51 3.65
N VAL A 135 -7.39 -2.42 4.73
CA VAL A 135 -8.86 -2.44 4.67
C VAL A 135 -9.40 -1.25 5.46
N VAL A 136 -10.45 -0.62 4.95
CA VAL A 136 -11.22 0.41 5.67
C VAL A 136 -12.42 -0.31 6.30
N PRO A 137 -12.52 -0.34 7.64
CA PRO A 137 -13.64 -0.99 8.34
C PRO A 137 -14.98 -0.30 8.12
#